data_AF-A0A7W0MZC8-F1
#
_entry.id   AF-A0A7W0MZC8-F1
#
_cell.length_a   1.000
_cell.length_b   1.000
_cell.length_c   1.000
_cell.angle_alpha   90.00
_cell.angle_beta   90.00
_cell.angle_gamma   90.00
#
_symmetry.space_group_name_H-M   'P 1'
#
loop_
_entity.id
_entity.type
_entity.pdbx_description
1 polymer ?
#
loop_
_entity_poly.entity_id
_entity_poly.type
_entity_poly.pdbx_seq_one_letter_code
_entity_poly.pdbx_strand_id
1 'polypeptide(L)' 'MFLRLIVVAAIALIAWASLVRPSEGAGPERAYVIRTGDTLWSIAEAHYSGDPRAGVLTLQRRNRLEGAIIRPGERIVLP' A
#
# COMPACT_ATOMS: atom_id res chain seq x y z
N MET A 1 -14.57 45.02 -1.71
CA MET A 1 -13.23 44.55 -2.15
C MET A 1 -12.75 43.38 -1.28
N PHE A 2 -12.72 43.50 0.05
CA PHE A 2 -12.27 42.45 0.98
C PHE A 2 -13.05 41.13 0.92
N LEU A 3 -14.38 41.17 0.81
CA LEU A 3 -15.21 39.94 0.76
C LEU A 3 -14.90 39.05 -0.46
N ARG A 4 -14.62 39.65 -1.62
CA ARG A 4 -14.25 38.91 -2.83
C ARG A 4 -12.92 38.19 -2.68
N LEU A 5 -11.94 38.81 -2.01
CA LEU A 5 -10.63 38.21 -1.76
C LEU A 5 -10.76 36.98 -0.83
N ILE A 6 -11.60 37.07 0.20
CA ILE A 6 -11.87 35.95 1.12
C ILE A 6 -12.52 34.78 0.38
N VAL A 7 -13.50 35.06 -0.50
CA VAL A 7 -14.18 34.03 -1.29
C VAL A 7 -13.22 33.34 -2.26
N VAL A 8 -12.38 34.10 -2.97
CA VAL A 8 -11.39 33.53 -3.89
C VAL A 8 -10.36 32.69 -3.13
N ALA A 9 -9.89 33.16 -1.97
CA ALA A 9 -8.97 32.41 -1.13
C ALA A 9 -9.61 31.11 -0.62
N ALA A 10 -10.87 31.13 -0.20
CA ALA A 10 -11.59 29.94 0.25
C ALA A 10 -11.77 28.92 -0.88
N ILE A 11 -12.13 29.37 -2.09
CA ILE A 11 -12.26 28.49 -3.26
C ILE A 11 -10.90 27.88 -3.63
N ALA A 12 -9.83 28.68 -3.62
CA ALA A 12 -8.48 28.19 -3.89
C ALA A 12 -8.05 27.14 -2.87
N LEU A 13 -8.40 27.32 -1.59
CA LEU A 13 -8.05 26.40 -0.52
C LEU A 13 -8.82 25.07 -0.60
N ILE A 14 -10.12 25.13 -0.95
CA ILE A 14 -10.95 23.94 -1.20
C ILE A 14 -10.47 23.20 -2.45
N ALA A 15 -10.13 23.93 -3.51
CA ALA A 15 -9.56 23.36 -4.73
C ALA A 15 -8.22 22.67 -4.44
N TRP A 16 -7.33 23.32 -3.69
CA TRP A 16 -6.06 22.74 -3.27
C TRP A 16 -6.24 21.46 -2.45
N ALA A 17 -7.18 21.46 -1.49
CA ALA A 17 -7.48 20.27 -0.69
C ALA A 17 -8.03 19.12 -1.54
N SER A 18 -8.80 19.42 -2.59
CA SER A 18 -9.34 18.41 -3.52
C SER A 18 -8.26 17.76 -4.40
N LEU A 19 -7.11 18.41 -4.57
CA LEU A 19 -5.97 17.84 -5.29
C LEU A 19 -5.14 16.88 -4.41
N VAL A 20 -5.31 16.92 -3.08
CA VAL A 20 -4.68 15.96 -2.17
C VAL A 20 -5.45 14.65 -2.26
N ARG A 21 -5.08 13.80 -3.23
CA ARG A 21 -5.54 12.42 -3.23
C ARG A 21 -4.88 11.68 -2.06
N PRO A 22 -5.63 10.99 -1.19
CA PRO A 22 -5.02 10.07 -0.24
C PRO A 22 -4.15 9.08 -1.02
N SER A 23 -2.96 8.77 -0.53
CA SER A 23 -2.10 7.81 -1.22
C SER A 23 -2.81 6.46 -1.24
N GLU A 24 -3.28 6.03 -2.41
CA GLU A 24 -3.75 4.66 -2.67
C GLU A 24 -2.58 3.64 -2.69
N GLY A 25 -1.50 3.92 -1.93
CA GLY A 25 -0.29 3.11 -1.91
C GLY A 25 -0.45 1.80 -1.13
N ALA A 26 -1.51 1.68 -0.34
CA ALA A 26 -1.92 0.44 0.28
C ALA A 26 -3.40 0.25 -0.03
N GLY A 27 -3.71 -0.65 -0.95
CA GLY A 27 -5.07 -1.13 -1.13
C GLY A 27 -5.63 -1.73 0.17
N PRO A 28 -6.92 -2.08 0.18
CA PRO A 28 -7.51 -2.77 1.33
C PRO A 28 -6.69 -4.03 1.65
N GLU A 29 -6.29 -4.16 2.91
CA GLU A 29 -5.47 -5.27 3.35
C GLU A 29 -6.20 -6.60 3.10
N ARG A 30 -5.53 -7.52 2.41
CA ARG A 30 -6.10 -8.82 2.04
C ARG A 30 -5.36 -9.94 2.75
N ALA A 31 -6.11 -10.80 3.42
CA ALA A 31 -5.55 -12.04 3.95
C ALA A 31 -5.31 -13.02 2.81
N TYR A 32 -4.08 -13.54 2.73
CA TYR A 32 -3.66 -14.56 1.79
C TYR A 32 -3.18 -15.80 2.54
N VAL A 33 -3.56 -16.97 2.06
CA VAL A 33 -3.10 -18.26 2.58
C VAL A 33 -2.05 -18.80 1.64
N ILE A 34 -0.85 -19.01 2.16
CA ILE A 34 0.31 -19.49 1.42
C ILE A 34 0.01 -20.88 0.87
N ARG A 35 0.29 -21.10 -0.42
CA ARG A 35 0.10 -22.37 -1.12
C ARG A 35 1.41 -23.10 -1.29
N THR A 36 1.33 -24.40 -1.57
CA THR A 36 2.52 -25.19 -1.91
C THR A 36 3.17 -24.64 -3.17
N GLY A 37 4.47 -24.34 -3.09
CA GLY A 37 5.24 -23.74 -4.18
C GLY A 37 5.35 -22.22 -4.12
N ASP A 38 4.60 -21.56 -3.22
CA ASP A 38 4.76 -20.13 -3.00
C ASP A 38 6.10 -19.81 -2.34
N THR A 39 6.69 -18.71 -2.78
CA THR A 39 7.86 -18.10 -2.17
C THR A 39 7.54 -16.64 -1.87
N LEU A 40 8.25 -16.02 -0.92
CA LEU A 40 8.09 -14.57 -0.71
C LEU A 40 8.32 -13.77 -2.00
N TRP A 41 9.23 -14.25 -2.87
CA TRP A 41 9.51 -13.63 -4.15
C TRP A 41 8.31 -13.71 -5.09
N SER A 42 7.76 -14.91 -5.33
CA SER A 42 6.62 -15.09 -6.24
C SER A 42 5.37 -14.35 -5.74
N ILE A 43 5.16 -14.31 -4.42
CA ILE A 43 4.08 -13.52 -3.82
C ILE A 43 4.34 -12.02 -4.02
N ALA A 44 5.57 -11.56 -3.79
CA ALA A 44 5.93 -10.15 -3.98
C ALA A 44 5.73 -9.72 -5.43
N GLU A 45 6.20 -10.51 -6.39
CA GLU A 45 6.06 -10.25 -7.82
C GLU A 45 4.61 -10.21 -8.29
N ALA A 46 3.75 -11.07 -7.73
CA ALA A 46 2.33 -11.12 -8.09
C ALA A 46 1.49 -9.99 -7.47
N HIS A 47 1.86 -9.48 -6.30
CA HIS A 47 1.00 -8.61 -5.49
C HIS A 47 1.56 -7.20 -5.25
N TYR A 48 2.84 -6.96 -5.52
CA TYR A 48 3.47 -5.66 -5.36
C TYR A 48 3.95 -5.16 -6.72
N SER A 49 3.75 -3.87 -6.97
CA SER A 49 4.28 -3.23 -8.18
C SER A 49 5.74 -2.80 -7.97
N GLY A 50 6.55 -2.88 -9.03
CA GLY A 50 7.94 -2.42 -9.02
C GLY A 50 8.95 -3.54 -8.77
N ASP A 51 10.00 -3.25 -7.99
CA ASP A 51 11.07 -4.20 -7.68
C ASP A 51 10.56 -5.30 -6.71
N PRO A 52 10.59 -6.59 -7.10
CA PRO A 52 10.20 -7.69 -6.22
C PRO A 52 10.99 -7.73 -4.91
N ARG A 53 12.25 -7.28 -4.88
CA ARG A 53 13.05 -7.20 -3.64
C ARG A 53 12.42 -6.24 -2.63
N ALA A 54 11.99 -5.07 -3.10
CA ALA A 54 11.29 -4.10 -2.27
C ALA A 54 9.92 -4.64 -1.81
N GLY A 55 9.24 -5.41 -2.67
CA GLY A 55 8.02 -6.14 -2.34
C GLY A 55 8.24 -7.14 -1.20
N VAL A 56 9.26 -7.99 -1.28
CA VAL A 56 9.62 -8.96 -0.22
C VAL A 56 9.89 -8.26 1.10
N LEU A 57 10.71 -7.20 1.10
CA LEU A 57 11.01 -6.44 2.33
C LEU A 57 9.73 -5.82 2.94
N THR A 58 8.82 -5.34 2.10
CA THR A 58 7.54 -4.79 2.55
C THR A 58 6.64 -5.87 3.12
N LEU A 59 6.58 -7.03 2.45
CA LEU A 59 5.82 -8.19 2.88
C LEU A 59 6.29 -8.70 4.24
N GLN A 60 7.61 -8.81 4.44
CA GLN A 60 8.21 -9.22 5.71
C GLN A 60 7.88 -8.25 6.83
N ARG A 61 8.11 -6.94 6.63
CA ARG A 61 7.81 -5.91 7.64
C ARG A 61 6.34 -5.92 8.04
N ARG A 62 5.44 -6.02 7.05
CA ARG A 62 3.99 -6.02 7.27
C ARG A 62 3.54 -7.22 8.10
N ASN A 63 4.14 -8.40 7.86
CA ASN A 63 3.78 -9.64 8.53
C ASN A 63 4.67 -10.01 9.72
N ARG A 64 5.61 -9.13 10.10
CA ARG A 64 6.63 -9.38 11.15
C ARG A 64 7.37 -10.70 10.95
N LEU A 65 7.69 -11.03 9.69
CA LEU A 65 8.46 -12.22 9.36
C LEU A 65 9.94 -11.99 9.69
N GLU A 66 10.55 -12.88 10.47
CA GLU A 66 11.96 -12.80 10.86
C GLU A 66 12.93 -13.21 9.74
N GLY A 67 12.42 -13.75 8.63
CA GLY A 67 13.23 -14.23 7.52
C GLY A 67 12.42 -14.59 6.28
N ALA A 68 13.01 -15.42 5.43
CA ALA A 68 12.40 -15.84 4.16
C ALA A 68 11.60 -17.15 4.24
N ILE A 69 11.62 -17.82 5.40
CA ILE A 69 10.95 -19.10 5.59
C ILE A 69 9.45 -18.85 5.80
N ILE A 70 8.65 -19.43 4.91
CA ILE A 70 7.18 -19.44 4.97
C ILE A 70 6.67 -20.87 4.78
N ARG A 71 5.48 -21.18 5.31
CA ARG A 71 4.91 -22.52 5.22
C ARG A 71 3.55 -22.52 4.51
N PRO A 72 3.26 -23.52 3.66
CA PRO A 72 1.91 -23.70 3.12
C PRO A 72 0.87 -23.78 4.25
N GLY A 73 -0.26 -23.10 4.06
CA GLY A 73 -1.33 -22.95 5.05
C GLY A 73 -1.18 -21.77 6.00
N GLU A 74 -0.01 -21.12 6.04
CA GLU A 74 0.21 -19.91 6.82
C GLU A 74 -0.57 -18.73 6.23
N ARG A 75 -1.13 -17.88 7.09
CA ARG A 75 -1.89 -16.70 6.70
C ARG A 75 -1.04 -15.45 6.83
N ILE A 76 -0.92 -14.70 5.75
CA ILE A 76 -0.22 -13.42 5.67
C ILE A 76 -1.14 -12.33 5.15
N VAL A 77 -0.79 -11.08 5.42
CA VAL A 77 -1.48 -9.88 4.98
C VAL A 77 -0.75 -9.29 3.79
N LEU A 78 -1.49 -9.10 2.70
CA LEU A 78 -1.08 -8.45 1.46
C LEU A 78 -1.75 -7.06 1.35
N PRO A 79 -1.20 -6.15 0.53
CA PRO A 79 -1.83 -4.86 0.20
C PRO A 79 -3.05 -5.00 -0.73
#